data_AF-A0AAD1J290-F1
#
_entry.id   AF-A0AAD1J290-F1
#
_cell.length_a   1.000
_cell.length_b   1.000
_cell.length_c   1.000
_cell.angle_alpha   90.00
_cell.angle_beta   90.00
_cell.angle_gamma   90.00
#
_symmetry.space_group_name_H-M   'P 1'
#
loop_
_entity.id
_entity.type
_entity.pdbx_description
1 polymer ?
#
loop_
_entity_poly.entity_id
_entity_poly.type
_entity_poly.pdbx_seq_one_letter_code
_entity_poly.pdbx_strand_id
1 'polypeptide(L)'
;MKDVEPKTTPALYRTRVTHLRRAPVHHYFELNSYSWYVDLDELPQLPLGLRSLARFDARDHFDGVAGDTLRARVDAFLAQRGIDLGGGRITALLQPRVFGYAFKPLSLYWCHDARGVLCHVIAEVHNTHGEWHAYLMPPDGPTPTMVRKRFYASPFNGMDGYYLVRAPRPDDGLDVTISLHRENQPAIVNTLRGTRRPATVAQVLRMQMTKPMAPQMTALSLRVQGLILRARRVPVTPRAVVRAPQLRTATVAHSGAKA
;
A
#
# COMPACT_ATOMS: atom_id res chain seq x y z
N MET A 1 -0.47 15.82 -24.79
CA MET A 1 -0.97 14.96 -23.68
C MET A 1 -1.80 15.89 -22.82
N LYS A 2 -3.12 15.69 -22.68
CA LYS A 2 -3.97 16.66 -21.96
C LYS A 2 -3.50 16.71 -20.51
N ASP A 3 -3.07 17.88 -20.06
CA ASP A 3 -2.89 18.18 -18.64
C ASP A 3 -4.26 18.09 -17.97
N VAL A 4 -4.59 16.89 -17.50
CA VAL A 4 -5.74 16.67 -16.65
C VAL A 4 -5.38 17.28 -15.31
N GLU A 5 -6.00 18.42 -15.01
CA GLU A 5 -5.90 19.08 -13.73
C GLU A 5 -6.11 18.05 -12.61
N PRO A 6 -5.16 17.90 -11.67
CA PRO A 6 -5.20 16.82 -10.70
C PRO A 6 -6.45 16.96 -9.83
N LYS A 7 -7.32 15.95 -9.84
CA LYS A 7 -8.54 16.01 -9.03
C LYS A 7 -8.19 16.01 -7.54
N THR A 8 -8.96 16.81 -6.79
CA THR A 8 -8.67 17.20 -5.41
C THR A 8 -8.75 16.07 -4.39
N THR A 9 -7.81 16.06 -3.44
CA THR A 9 -7.91 15.34 -2.16
C THR A 9 -8.76 16.16 -1.17
N PRO A 10 -9.36 15.54 -0.15
CA PRO A 10 -9.45 14.10 0.10
C PRO A 10 -10.53 13.41 -0.74
N ALA A 11 -10.34 12.12 -1.03
CA ALA A 11 -11.32 11.27 -1.69
C ALA A 11 -11.39 9.89 -1.05
N LEU A 12 -12.51 9.21 -1.25
CA LEU A 12 -12.70 7.82 -0.87
C LEU A 12 -12.74 6.96 -2.13
N TYR A 13 -12.08 5.80 -2.12
CA TYR A 13 -12.29 4.78 -3.13
C TYR A 13 -13.06 3.65 -2.50
N ARG A 14 -14.18 3.25 -3.13
CA ARG A 14 -14.78 1.95 -2.83
C ARG A 14 -13.95 0.90 -3.55
N THR A 15 -13.28 0.03 -2.79
CA THR A 15 -12.21 -0.82 -3.32
C THR A 15 -12.61 -2.29 -3.37
N ARG A 16 -12.11 -2.98 -4.39
CA ARG A 16 -12.15 -4.43 -4.59
C ARG A 16 -10.72 -4.92 -4.66
N VAL A 17 -10.35 -5.77 -3.71
CA VAL A 17 -9.03 -6.42 -3.65
C VAL A 17 -9.21 -7.86 -4.11
N THR A 18 -8.52 -8.25 -5.16
CA THR A 18 -8.49 -9.64 -5.61
C THR A 18 -7.15 -10.25 -5.29
N HIS A 19 -7.14 -11.49 -4.83
CA HIS A 19 -5.94 -12.29 -4.65
C HIS A 19 -6.07 -13.56 -5.48
N LEU A 20 -5.19 -13.69 -6.48
CA LEU A 20 -5.09 -14.88 -7.31
C LEU A 20 -3.74 -15.54 -7.07
N ARG A 21 -3.73 -16.68 -6.39
CA ARG A 21 -2.59 -17.58 -6.33
C ARG A 21 -2.71 -18.61 -7.46
N ARG A 22 -1.68 -18.72 -8.29
CA ARG A 22 -1.58 -19.73 -9.36
C ARG A 22 -0.77 -20.95 -8.93
N ALA A 23 0.23 -20.76 -8.05
CA ALA A 23 1.12 -21.82 -7.59
C ALA A 23 1.40 -21.74 -6.07
N PRO A 24 1.67 -22.89 -5.40
CA PRO A 24 1.55 -24.26 -5.92
C PRO A 24 0.10 -24.76 -6.00
N VAL A 25 -0.84 -24.08 -5.33
CA VAL A 25 -2.27 -24.39 -5.37
C VAL A 25 -3.02 -23.20 -5.93
N HIS A 26 -3.90 -23.46 -6.91
CA HIS A 26 -4.79 -22.44 -7.43
C HIS A 26 -5.81 -22.00 -6.35
N HIS A 27 -5.79 -20.72 -6.00
CA HIS A 27 -6.69 -20.17 -5.00
C HIS A 27 -6.99 -18.71 -5.32
N TYR A 28 -8.27 -18.41 -5.47
CA TYR A 28 -8.77 -17.08 -5.76
C TYR A 28 -9.72 -16.65 -4.65
N PHE A 29 -9.58 -15.41 -4.21
CA PHE A 29 -10.59 -14.76 -3.38
C PHE A 29 -10.61 -13.26 -3.63
N GLU A 30 -11.68 -12.64 -3.17
CA GLU A 30 -11.92 -11.22 -3.29
C GLU A 30 -12.44 -10.64 -1.98
N LEU A 31 -11.99 -9.42 -1.69
CA LEU A 31 -12.45 -8.63 -0.56
C LEU A 31 -12.90 -7.25 -1.04
N ASN A 32 -14.07 -6.81 -0.59
CA ASN A 32 -14.58 -5.47 -0.84
C ASN A 32 -14.35 -4.61 0.40
N SER A 33 -13.74 -3.44 0.22
CA SER A 33 -13.39 -2.48 1.27
C SER A 33 -13.58 -1.04 0.76
N TYR A 34 -13.01 -0.09 1.47
CA TYR A 34 -12.78 1.27 0.97
C TYR A 34 -11.38 1.73 1.37
N SER A 35 -10.84 2.74 0.70
CA SER A 35 -9.53 3.33 1.02
C SER A 35 -9.61 4.84 0.87
N TRP A 36 -8.83 5.56 1.67
CA TRP A 36 -8.75 7.01 1.63
C TRP A 36 -7.60 7.45 0.74
N TYR A 37 -7.86 8.39 -0.16
CA TYR A 37 -6.84 9.09 -0.92
C TYR A 37 -6.72 10.51 -0.41
N VAL A 38 -5.57 10.85 0.15
CA VAL A 38 -5.36 12.07 0.95
C VAL A 38 -4.07 12.76 0.54
N ASP A 39 -3.99 14.04 0.84
CA ASP A 39 -2.73 14.76 0.88
C ASP A 39 -2.11 14.57 2.28
N LEU A 40 -0.81 14.30 2.35
CA LEU A 40 -0.12 14.17 3.64
C LEU A 40 0.04 15.51 4.37
N ASP A 41 0.03 16.62 3.65
CA ASP A 41 0.08 17.96 4.24
C ASP A 41 -1.30 18.39 4.79
N GLU A 42 -2.38 17.79 4.27
CA GLU A 42 -3.77 18.14 4.59
C GLU A 42 -4.60 16.89 4.94
N LEU A 43 -4.16 16.14 5.96
CA LEU A 43 -4.89 14.95 6.39
C LEU A 43 -6.29 15.30 6.91
N PRO A 44 -7.36 14.62 6.43
CA PRO A 44 -8.71 14.95 6.81
C PRO A 44 -8.99 14.63 8.28
N GLN A 45 -9.71 15.52 8.94
CA GLN A 45 -10.17 15.35 10.32
C GLN A 45 -11.69 15.30 10.35
N LEU A 46 -12.24 14.18 10.85
CA LEU A 46 -13.68 14.06 11.03
C LEU A 46 -14.16 14.90 12.25
N PRO A 47 -15.45 15.33 12.26
CA PRO A 47 -16.07 15.94 13.42
C PRO A 47 -15.89 15.09 14.68
N LEU A 48 -15.86 15.71 15.86
CA LEU A 48 -15.49 15.07 17.14
C LEU A 48 -16.20 13.73 17.39
N GLY A 49 -17.52 13.67 17.19
CA GLY A 49 -18.33 12.45 17.38
C GLY A 49 -18.09 11.34 16.36
N LEU A 50 -17.39 11.63 15.25
CA LEU A 50 -17.10 10.69 14.16
C LEU A 50 -15.60 10.40 14.01
N ARG A 51 -14.74 10.99 14.84
CA ARG A 51 -13.27 10.77 14.79
C ARG A 51 -12.86 9.31 14.89
N SER A 52 -13.64 8.48 15.56
CA SER A 52 -13.40 7.04 15.65
C SER A 52 -13.63 6.31 14.32
N LEU A 53 -14.35 6.90 13.36
CA LEU A 53 -14.64 6.27 12.07
C LEU A 53 -13.50 6.38 11.06
N ALA A 54 -12.63 7.39 11.22
CA ALA A 54 -11.39 7.49 10.47
C ALA A 54 -10.39 8.38 11.21
N ARG A 55 -9.26 7.80 11.61
CA ARG A 55 -8.10 8.52 12.14
C ARG A 55 -6.84 8.12 11.39
N PHE A 56 -6.09 9.11 10.93
CA PHE A 56 -4.77 8.93 10.33
C PHE A 56 -3.72 9.19 11.42
N ASP A 57 -2.83 8.23 11.62
CA ASP A 57 -1.87 8.28 12.72
C ASP A 57 -0.49 7.94 12.15
N ALA A 58 0.49 8.83 12.34
CA ALA A 58 1.82 8.62 11.80
C ALA A 58 2.48 7.35 12.35
N ARG A 59 2.15 6.97 13.61
CA ARG A 59 2.66 5.73 14.23
C ARG A 59 2.26 4.47 13.48
N ASP A 60 1.24 4.55 12.64
CA ASP A 60 0.83 3.44 11.81
C ASP A 60 1.77 3.24 10.61
N HIS A 61 2.60 4.20 10.23
CA HIS A 61 3.37 4.12 8.99
C HIS A 61 4.80 4.56 9.19
N PHE A 62 5.72 3.84 8.54
CA PHE A 62 7.16 4.07 8.62
C PHE A 62 7.72 4.10 10.07
N ASP A 63 9.04 4.07 10.18
CA ASP A 63 9.70 4.36 11.44
C ASP A 63 9.71 5.86 11.68
N GLY A 64 9.65 6.27 12.95
CA GLY A 64 9.72 7.66 13.36
C GLY A 64 9.65 7.78 14.87
N VAL A 65 9.82 8.99 15.37
CA VAL A 65 9.70 9.31 16.79
C VAL A 65 8.27 9.73 17.15
N ALA A 66 7.99 9.80 18.45
CA ALA A 66 6.70 10.27 18.93
C ALA A 66 6.51 11.75 18.58
N GLY A 67 5.35 12.10 18.03
CA GLY A 67 5.03 13.46 17.60
C GLY A 67 5.27 13.75 16.11
N ASP A 68 5.98 12.86 15.40
CA ASP A 68 6.19 13.02 13.95
C ASP A 68 4.86 13.06 13.19
N THR A 69 4.78 13.91 12.17
CA THR A 69 3.72 13.84 11.17
C THR A 69 3.98 12.68 10.21
N LEU A 70 2.93 12.18 9.56
CA LEU A 70 3.10 11.15 8.52
C LEU A 70 3.97 11.67 7.38
N ARG A 71 3.79 12.94 7.01
CA ARG A 71 4.62 13.65 6.03
C ARG A 71 6.11 13.55 6.37
N ALA A 72 6.49 13.96 7.59
CA ALA A 72 7.89 13.96 8.03
C ALA A 72 8.53 12.56 7.96
N ARG A 73 7.77 11.51 8.28
CA ARG A 73 8.28 10.12 8.20
C ARG A 73 8.54 9.67 6.77
N VAL A 74 7.68 10.06 5.82
CA VAL A 74 7.88 9.76 4.40
C VAL A 74 9.08 10.54 3.85
N ASP A 75 9.21 11.82 4.21
CA ASP A 75 10.36 12.64 3.83
C ASP A 75 11.66 12.04 4.38
N ALA A 76 11.68 11.60 5.65
CA ALA A 76 12.84 10.92 6.23
C ALA A 76 13.18 9.61 5.49
N PHE A 77 12.18 8.83 5.09
CA PHE A 77 12.38 7.61 4.30
C PHE A 77 13.01 7.89 2.93
N LEU A 78 12.60 8.98 2.27
CA LEU A 78 13.14 9.45 0.99
C LEU A 78 14.56 10.02 1.16
N ALA A 79 14.78 10.86 2.17
CA ALA A 79 16.07 11.48 2.46
C ALA A 79 17.16 10.44 2.75
N GLN A 80 16.83 9.34 3.45
CA GLN A 80 17.74 8.21 3.66
C GLN A 80 18.19 7.52 2.36
N ARG A 81 17.55 7.83 1.23
CA ARG A 81 17.86 7.34 -0.12
C ARG A 81 18.39 8.44 -1.04
N GLY A 82 18.72 9.61 -0.49
CA GLY A 82 19.25 10.75 -1.23
C GLY A 82 18.21 11.46 -2.09
N ILE A 83 16.92 11.34 -1.76
CA ILE A 83 15.83 11.96 -2.51
C ILE A 83 15.26 13.11 -1.71
N ASP A 84 15.24 14.28 -2.32
CA ASP A 84 14.56 15.48 -1.85
C ASP A 84 13.47 15.87 -2.85
N LEU A 85 12.25 16.10 -2.37
CA LEU A 85 11.10 16.51 -3.17
C LEU A 85 11.04 18.04 -3.37
N GLY A 86 11.90 18.80 -2.69
CA GLY A 86 11.91 20.26 -2.74
C GLY A 86 10.63 20.88 -2.18
N GLY A 87 10.00 20.24 -1.19
CA GLY A 87 8.69 20.65 -0.66
C GLY A 87 7.49 20.25 -1.52
N GLY A 88 7.70 19.42 -2.54
CA GLY A 88 6.61 18.89 -3.36
C GLY A 88 5.59 18.05 -2.58
N ARG A 89 4.41 17.91 -3.16
CA ARG A 89 3.24 17.27 -2.54
C ARG A 89 3.44 15.75 -2.43
N ILE A 90 2.92 15.15 -1.36
CA ILE A 90 2.80 13.69 -1.26
C ILE A 90 1.33 13.32 -1.09
N THR A 91 0.75 12.65 -2.08
CA THR A 91 -0.58 12.05 -1.93
C THR A 91 -0.45 10.58 -1.55
N ALA A 92 -1.43 10.06 -0.81
CA ALA A 92 -1.37 8.72 -0.28
C ALA A 92 -2.71 8.00 -0.34
N LEU A 93 -2.69 6.71 -0.70
CA LEU A 93 -3.82 5.80 -0.55
C LEU A 93 -3.61 4.96 0.71
N LEU A 94 -4.45 5.21 1.73
CA LEU A 94 -4.28 4.69 3.08
C LEU A 94 -5.57 4.03 3.60
N GLN A 95 -5.39 3.16 4.58
CA GLN A 95 -6.47 2.68 5.44
C GLN A 95 -6.43 3.44 6.76
N PRO A 96 -7.48 4.19 7.14
CA PRO A 96 -7.49 4.87 8.41
C PRO A 96 -7.72 3.87 9.55
N ARG A 97 -7.42 4.30 10.77
CA ARG A 97 -7.86 3.61 11.98
C ARG A 97 -9.37 3.79 12.15
N VAL A 98 -10.06 2.68 12.38
CA VAL A 98 -11.51 2.62 12.59
C VAL A 98 -11.78 1.96 13.94
N PHE A 99 -12.48 2.66 14.83
CA PHE A 99 -12.71 2.29 16.24
C PHE A 99 -11.43 1.85 16.96
N GLY A 100 -10.35 2.60 16.74
CA GLY A 100 -9.06 2.30 17.38
C GLY A 100 -8.29 1.13 16.75
N TYR A 101 -8.79 0.47 15.70
CA TYR A 101 -8.10 -0.62 15.00
C TYR A 101 -7.62 -0.21 13.62
N ALA A 102 -6.38 -0.57 13.26
CA ALA A 102 -5.78 -0.28 11.97
C ALA A 102 -5.34 -1.60 11.31
N PHE A 103 -5.78 -1.80 10.07
CA PHE A 103 -5.33 -2.91 9.22
C PHE A 103 -5.01 -2.39 7.83
N LYS A 104 -3.74 -2.47 7.45
CA LYS A 104 -3.15 -1.72 6.33
C LYS A 104 -2.15 -2.61 5.57
N PRO A 105 -2.64 -3.65 4.87
CA PRO A 105 -1.76 -4.60 4.19
C PRO A 105 -0.93 -3.95 3.07
N LEU A 106 -1.43 -2.84 2.51
CA LEU A 106 -0.75 -2.02 1.53
C LEU A 106 -1.12 -0.54 1.76
N SER A 107 -0.13 0.34 1.70
CA SER A 107 -0.28 1.79 1.64
C SER A 107 0.59 2.31 0.50
N LEU A 108 0.03 3.21 -0.31
CA LEU A 108 0.71 3.75 -1.48
C LEU A 108 0.92 5.25 -1.32
N TYR A 109 2.07 5.74 -1.74
CA TYR A 109 2.42 7.15 -1.70
C TYR A 109 2.92 7.58 -3.07
N TRP A 110 2.36 8.66 -3.62
CA TRP A 110 2.82 9.30 -4.85
C TRP A 110 3.52 10.59 -4.46
N CYS A 111 4.84 10.63 -4.70
CA CYS A 111 5.73 11.70 -4.28
C CYS A 111 6.02 12.61 -5.46
N HIS A 112 5.65 13.88 -5.35
CA HIS A 112 5.80 14.88 -6.39
C HIS A 112 6.95 15.84 -6.07
N ASP A 113 7.60 16.41 -7.08
CA ASP A 113 8.50 17.56 -6.89
C ASP A 113 7.71 18.86 -6.63
N ALA A 114 8.42 19.95 -6.34
CA ALA A 114 7.84 21.29 -6.15
C ALA A 114 7.02 21.80 -7.36
N ARG A 115 7.21 21.23 -8.55
CA ARG A 115 6.48 21.56 -9.78
C ARG A 115 5.24 20.66 -9.97
N GLY A 116 4.98 19.74 -9.05
CA GLY A 116 3.86 18.79 -9.12
C GLY A 116 4.12 17.57 -10.00
N VAL A 117 5.34 17.40 -10.53
CA VAL A 117 5.70 16.24 -11.36
C VAL A 117 5.88 15.03 -10.47
N LEU A 118 5.27 13.90 -10.82
CA LEU A 118 5.46 12.65 -10.09
C LEU A 118 6.92 12.20 -10.24
N CYS A 119 7.63 12.08 -9.12
CA CYS A 119 9.03 11.63 -9.08
C CYS A 119 9.16 10.19 -8.61
N HIS A 120 8.34 9.76 -7.65
CA HIS A 120 8.45 8.42 -7.06
C HIS A 120 7.10 7.88 -6.62
N VAL A 121 7.00 6.56 -6.56
CA VAL A 121 5.91 5.85 -5.90
C VAL A 121 6.47 4.96 -4.80
N ILE A 122 5.87 5.00 -3.61
CA ILE A 122 6.24 4.12 -2.50
C ILE A 122 5.10 3.14 -2.25
N ALA A 123 5.43 1.85 -2.15
CA ALA A 123 4.51 0.81 -1.69
C ALA A 123 4.97 0.28 -0.33
N GLU A 124 4.28 0.72 0.72
CA GLU A 124 4.46 0.23 2.09
C GLU A 124 3.57 -0.99 2.32
N VAL A 125 4.17 -2.12 2.65
CA VAL A 125 3.50 -3.40 2.85
C VAL A 125 3.67 -3.81 4.31
N HIS A 126 2.56 -4.08 4.99
CA HIS A 126 2.55 -4.62 6.35
C HIS A 126 2.15 -6.09 6.35
N ASN A 127 2.72 -6.87 7.24
CA ASN A 127 2.28 -8.25 7.48
C ASN A 127 1.39 -8.34 8.74
N THR A 128 0.81 -9.52 8.96
CA THR A 128 -0.08 -9.77 10.11
C THR A 128 0.66 -9.89 11.45
N HIS A 129 1.99 -9.81 11.46
CA HIS A 129 2.84 -9.90 12.65
C HIS A 129 3.33 -8.51 13.11
N GLY A 130 2.89 -7.42 12.46
CA GLY A 130 3.28 -6.06 12.81
C GLY A 130 4.62 -5.61 12.22
N GLU A 131 5.23 -6.41 11.34
CA GLU A 131 6.39 -6.00 10.57
C GLU A 131 5.94 -5.30 9.28
N TRP A 132 6.81 -4.47 8.71
CA TRP A 132 6.54 -3.75 7.47
C TRP A 132 7.78 -3.57 6.61
N HIS A 133 7.57 -3.27 5.33
CA HIS A 133 8.62 -2.87 4.41
C HIS A 133 8.06 -1.91 3.36
N ALA A 134 8.84 -0.88 3.00
CA ALA A 134 8.49 0.05 1.94
C ALA A 134 9.39 -0.11 0.72
N TYR A 135 8.76 -0.40 -0.43
CA TYR A 135 9.41 -0.43 -1.73
C TYR A 135 9.33 0.96 -2.37
N LEU A 136 10.48 1.53 -2.70
CA LEU A 136 10.57 2.77 -3.47
C LEU A 136 10.68 2.41 -4.97
N MET A 137 9.87 3.08 -5.78
CA MET A 137 9.79 2.85 -7.23
C MET A 137 10.01 4.17 -7.99
N PRO A 138 10.47 4.11 -9.25
CA PRO A 138 10.40 5.24 -10.19
C PRO A 138 8.96 5.77 -10.32
N PRO A 139 8.77 6.94 -10.95
CA PRO A 139 7.41 7.41 -11.21
C PRO A 139 6.69 6.42 -12.13
N ASP A 140 5.36 6.40 -12.05
CA ASP A 140 4.58 5.47 -12.86
C ASP A 140 4.88 5.65 -14.36
N GLY A 141 4.96 4.53 -15.06
CA GLY A 141 5.32 4.46 -16.47
C GLY A 141 4.44 3.44 -17.22
N PRO A 142 4.61 3.32 -18.55
CA PRO A 142 3.79 2.42 -19.36
C PRO A 142 3.99 0.94 -18.99
N THR A 143 5.15 0.61 -18.41
CA THR A 143 5.52 -0.75 -18.02
C THR A 143 5.53 -0.91 -16.50
N PRO A 144 5.12 -2.07 -15.96
CA PRO A 144 5.25 -2.36 -14.54
C PRO A 144 6.70 -2.23 -14.05
N THR A 145 6.89 -1.68 -12.85
CA THR A 145 8.19 -1.64 -12.19
C THR A 145 8.53 -3.00 -11.60
N MET A 146 9.71 -3.51 -11.93
CA MET A 146 10.24 -4.71 -11.30
C MET A 146 10.95 -4.37 -9.99
N VAL A 147 10.55 -4.99 -8.88
CA VAL A 147 11.24 -4.88 -7.58
C VAL A 147 11.51 -6.25 -6.99
N ARG A 148 12.74 -6.49 -6.52
CA ARG A 148 13.09 -7.76 -5.86
C ARG A 148 12.28 -7.92 -4.57
N LYS A 149 11.69 -9.10 -4.34
CA LYS A 149 10.98 -9.38 -3.09
C LYS A 149 11.97 -9.36 -1.92
N ARG A 150 11.73 -8.46 -0.96
CA ARG A 150 12.56 -8.31 0.26
C ARG A 150 11.77 -8.44 1.55
N PHE A 151 10.47 -8.71 1.46
CA PHE A 151 9.58 -8.77 2.62
C PHE A 151 8.82 -10.09 2.75
N TYR A 152 8.78 -10.62 3.96
CA TYR A 152 8.00 -11.80 4.33
C TYR A 152 6.56 -11.37 4.67
N ALA A 153 5.78 -11.10 3.63
CA ALA A 153 4.40 -10.63 3.78
C ALA A 153 3.42 -11.73 4.22
N SER A 154 3.73 -13.00 3.94
CA SER A 154 2.83 -14.13 4.21
C SER A 154 3.61 -15.44 4.36
N PRO A 155 3.20 -16.34 5.29
CA PRO A 155 3.84 -17.63 5.47
C PRO A 155 3.70 -18.59 4.29
N PHE A 156 2.77 -18.34 3.39
CA PHE A 156 2.57 -19.14 2.18
C PHE A 156 3.38 -18.60 0.99
N ASN A 157 4.24 -17.60 1.22
CA ASN A 157 5.06 -16.94 0.21
C ASN A 157 6.53 -16.87 0.67
N GLY A 158 7.32 -17.82 0.19
CA GLY A 158 8.79 -17.78 0.29
C GLY A 158 9.41 -16.47 -0.20
N MET A 159 10.68 -16.24 0.15
CA MET A 159 11.41 -14.98 -0.10
C MET A 159 11.98 -14.85 -1.52
N ASP A 160 11.85 -15.89 -2.32
CA ASP A 160 12.26 -15.96 -3.71
C ASP A 160 11.34 -15.15 -4.65
N GLY A 161 11.91 -14.75 -5.79
CA GLY A 161 11.20 -14.05 -6.85
C GLY A 161 11.27 -12.52 -6.78
N TYR A 162 10.46 -11.89 -7.63
CA TYR A 162 10.35 -10.45 -7.76
C TYR A 162 8.91 -10.03 -7.97
N TYR A 163 8.57 -8.80 -7.59
CA TYR A 163 7.28 -8.21 -7.90
C TYR A 163 7.36 -7.43 -9.21
N LEU A 164 6.31 -7.50 -10.02
CA LEU A 164 5.97 -6.48 -11.00
C LEU A 164 4.85 -5.63 -10.41
N VAL A 165 5.08 -4.32 -10.31
CA VAL A 165 4.16 -3.37 -9.67
C VAL A 165 3.74 -2.33 -10.69
N ARG A 166 2.43 -2.17 -10.84
CA ARG A 166 1.80 -1.06 -11.56
C ARG A 166 0.90 -0.32 -10.58
N ALA A 167 1.22 0.94 -10.33
CA ALA A 167 0.53 1.78 -9.35
C ALA A 167 0.38 3.22 -9.88
N PRO A 168 -0.38 3.42 -10.97
CA PRO A 168 -0.71 4.74 -11.48
C PRO A 168 -1.32 5.62 -10.40
N ARG A 169 -1.06 6.93 -10.52
CA ARG A 169 -1.75 7.92 -9.69
C ARG A 169 -3.26 7.77 -9.94
N PRO A 170 -4.07 7.56 -8.89
CA PRO A 170 -5.48 7.31 -9.06
C PRO A 170 -6.23 8.61 -9.41
N ASP A 171 -7.27 8.48 -10.22
CA ASP A 171 -8.16 9.59 -10.61
C ASP A 171 -9.64 9.19 -10.46
N ASP A 172 -10.44 9.06 -11.53
CA ASP A 172 -11.79 8.50 -11.39
C ASP A 172 -11.77 7.03 -10.94
N GLY A 173 -10.75 6.31 -11.42
CA GLY A 173 -10.47 4.93 -11.08
C GLY A 173 -9.16 4.79 -10.30
N LEU A 174 -9.17 3.84 -9.37
CA LEU A 174 -7.98 3.24 -8.79
C LEU A 174 -7.71 1.92 -9.51
N ASP A 175 -6.48 1.75 -10.01
CA ASP A 175 -6.00 0.53 -10.64
C ASP A 175 -4.57 0.25 -10.16
N VAL A 176 -4.43 -0.64 -9.19
CA VAL A 176 -3.13 -1.12 -8.73
C VAL A 176 -3.05 -2.61 -8.97
N THR A 177 -1.92 -3.05 -9.53
CA THR A 177 -1.63 -4.47 -9.75
C THR A 177 -0.22 -4.79 -9.24
N ILE A 178 -0.13 -5.82 -8.40
CA ILE A 178 1.13 -6.34 -7.86
C ILE A 178 1.16 -7.84 -8.14
N SER A 179 2.05 -8.29 -9.01
CA SER A 179 2.26 -9.72 -9.25
C SER A 179 3.60 -10.19 -8.73
N LEU A 180 3.62 -11.29 -7.99
CA LEU A 180 4.84 -12.01 -7.62
C LEU A 180 5.17 -13.00 -8.72
N HIS A 181 6.36 -12.87 -9.31
CA HIS A 181 6.89 -13.76 -10.32
C HIS A 181 8.00 -14.65 -9.76
N ARG A 182 7.99 -15.91 -10.18
CA ARG A 182 9.01 -16.94 -9.92
C ARG A 182 9.26 -17.67 -11.22
N GLU A 183 10.53 -17.90 -11.56
CA GLU A 183 10.89 -18.56 -12.83
C GLU A 183 10.19 -17.89 -14.03
N ASN A 184 10.11 -16.55 -14.01
CA ASN A 184 9.42 -15.70 -15.00
C ASN A 184 7.89 -15.93 -15.14
N GLN A 185 7.26 -16.74 -14.28
CA GLN A 185 5.82 -16.99 -14.28
C GLN A 185 5.13 -16.29 -13.09
N PRO A 186 3.90 -15.76 -13.27
CA PRO A 186 3.16 -15.14 -12.18
C PRO A 186 2.69 -16.21 -11.18
N ALA A 187 3.32 -16.28 -10.02
CA ALA A 187 2.91 -17.18 -8.94
C ALA A 187 1.68 -16.63 -8.20
N ILE A 188 1.61 -15.31 -8.02
CA ILE A 188 0.52 -14.60 -7.34
C ILE A 188 0.25 -13.29 -8.07
N VAL A 189 -1.02 -12.94 -8.22
CA VAL A 189 -1.46 -11.65 -8.75
C VAL A 189 -2.45 -11.05 -7.76
N ASN A 190 -2.12 -9.87 -7.25
CA ASN A 190 -3.01 -9.08 -6.41
C ASN A 190 -3.44 -7.84 -7.18
N THR A 191 -4.73 -7.55 -7.18
CA THR A 191 -5.24 -6.28 -7.74
C THR A 191 -5.99 -5.52 -6.68
N LEU A 192 -5.90 -4.19 -6.74
CA LEU A 192 -6.68 -3.26 -5.93
C LEU A 192 -7.32 -2.29 -6.92
N ARG A 193 -8.62 -2.48 -7.14
CA ARG A 193 -9.43 -1.65 -8.03
C ARG A 193 -10.41 -0.82 -7.22
N GLY A 194 -10.76 0.37 -7.68
CA GLY A 194 -11.79 1.15 -7.00
C GLY A 194 -12.34 2.31 -7.79
N THR A 195 -13.52 2.78 -7.37
CA THR A 195 -14.19 3.95 -7.95
C THR A 195 -14.14 5.10 -6.96
N ARG A 196 -13.74 6.28 -7.41
CA ARG A 196 -13.68 7.49 -6.59
C ARG A 196 -15.06 7.91 -6.10
N ARG A 197 -15.11 8.41 -4.86
CA ARG A 197 -16.26 8.94 -4.15
C ARG A 197 -15.82 10.17 -3.36
N PRO A 198 -16.68 11.17 -3.19
CA PRO A 198 -16.35 12.34 -2.41
C PRO A 198 -16.19 11.95 -0.93
N ALA A 199 -15.21 12.53 -0.25
CA ALA A 199 -14.93 12.26 1.16
C ALA A 199 -15.82 13.09 2.10
N THR A 200 -17.15 13.04 1.90
CA THR A 200 -18.11 13.72 2.80
C THR A 200 -18.47 12.85 4.00
N VAL A 201 -18.91 13.47 5.10
CA VAL A 201 -19.39 12.75 6.29
C VAL A 201 -20.47 11.73 5.94
N ALA A 202 -21.42 12.09 5.06
CA ALA A 202 -22.47 11.18 4.61
C ALA A 202 -21.90 9.94 3.90
N GLN A 203 -20.88 10.11 3.06
CA GLN A 203 -20.22 8.98 2.39
C GLN A 203 -19.42 8.12 3.36
N VAL A 204 -18.70 8.73 4.32
CA VAL A 204 -18.00 7.99 5.38
C VAL A 204 -18.98 7.11 6.16
N LEU A 205 -20.10 7.68 6.63
CA LEU A 205 -21.15 6.94 7.33
C LEU A 205 -21.73 5.82 6.47
N ARG A 206 -21.97 6.08 5.18
CA ARG A 206 -22.43 5.05 4.22
C ARG A 206 -21.42 3.92 4.05
N MET A 207 -20.13 4.21 4.00
CA MET A 207 -19.08 3.19 3.93
C MET A 207 -19.03 2.35 5.21
N GLN A 208 -19.18 3.00 6.38
CA GLN A 208 -19.27 2.30 7.66
C GLN A 208 -20.51 1.41 7.76
N MET A 209 -21.65 1.79 7.19
CA MET A 209 -22.85 0.94 7.19
C MET A 209 -22.72 -0.25 6.21
N THR A 210 -22.12 -0.04 5.04
CA THR A 210 -21.98 -1.10 4.03
C THR A 210 -20.85 -2.08 4.33
N LYS A 211 -19.82 -1.62 5.04
CA LYS A 211 -18.65 -2.39 5.48
C LYS A 211 -18.28 -1.98 6.91
N PRO A 212 -19.10 -2.32 7.92
CA PRO A 212 -18.79 -2.01 9.30
C PRO A 212 -17.47 -2.65 9.67
N MET A 213 -16.62 -1.88 10.38
CA MET A 213 -15.33 -2.38 10.83
C MET A 213 -14.50 -2.96 9.67
N ALA A 214 -14.47 -2.26 8.52
CA ALA A 214 -13.81 -2.75 7.31
C ALA A 214 -12.36 -3.23 7.55
N PRO A 215 -11.52 -2.55 8.35
CA PRO A 215 -10.20 -3.07 8.69
C PRO A 215 -10.25 -4.41 9.44
N GLN A 216 -11.13 -4.57 10.41
CA GLN A 216 -11.33 -5.80 11.20
C GLN A 216 -11.85 -6.94 10.30
N MET A 217 -12.85 -6.67 9.47
CA MET A 217 -13.43 -7.64 8.53
C MET A 217 -12.42 -8.10 7.50
N THR A 218 -11.58 -7.19 7.00
CA THR A 218 -10.49 -7.51 6.07
C THR A 218 -9.44 -8.39 6.77
N ALA A 219 -9.04 -8.03 7.99
CA ALA A 219 -8.08 -8.81 8.77
C ALA A 219 -8.61 -10.23 9.07
N LEU A 220 -9.87 -10.36 9.49
CA LEU A 220 -10.52 -11.64 9.73
C LEU A 220 -10.58 -12.48 8.45
N SER A 221 -11.01 -11.88 7.34
CA SER A 221 -11.09 -12.59 6.06
C SER A 221 -9.73 -13.11 5.63
N LEU A 222 -8.66 -12.33 5.78
CA LEU A 222 -7.30 -12.76 5.45
C LEU A 222 -6.80 -13.88 6.39
N ARG A 223 -7.17 -13.86 7.66
CA ARG A 223 -6.90 -14.99 8.59
C ARG A 223 -7.62 -16.25 8.14
N VAL A 224 -8.90 -16.16 7.76
CA VAL A 224 -9.68 -17.29 7.23
C VAL A 224 -9.06 -17.84 5.96
N GLN A 225 -8.65 -16.99 5.00
CA GLN A 225 -7.95 -17.44 3.80
C GLN A 225 -6.62 -18.14 4.14
N GLY A 226 -5.89 -17.64 5.14
CA GLY A 226 -4.70 -18.32 5.65
C GLY A 226 -4.99 -19.72 6.20
N LEU A 227 -6.09 -19.90 6.93
CA LEU A 227 -6.53 -21.22 7.41
C LEU A 227 -6.93 -22.15 6.25
N ILE A 228 -7.65 -21.63 5.24
CA ILE A 228 -8.01 -22.39 4.03
C ILE A 228 -6.75 -22.86 3.30
N LEU A 229 -5.73 -22.02 3.17
CA LEU A 229 -4.46 -22.40 2.54
C LEU A 229 -3.72 -23.49 3.34
N ARG A 230 -3.75 -23.44 4.68
CA ARG A 230 -3.22 -24.53 5.53
C ARG A 230 -3.99 -25.82 5.33
N ALA A 231 -5.31 -25.77 5.32
CA ALA A 231 -6.16 -26.94 5.07
C ALA A 231 -5.89 -27.54 3.68
N ARG A 232 -5.60 -26.70 2.69
CA ARG A 232 -5.16 -27.10 1.34
C ARG A 232 -3.68 -27.50 1.25
N ARG A 233 -3.00 -27.67 2.38
CA ARG A 233 -1.60 -28.10 2.49
C ARG A 233 -0.62 -27.26 1.66
N VAL A 234 -0.88 -25.96 1.52
CA VAL A 234 0.08 -25.06 0.89
C VAL A 234 1.34 -24.98 1.76
N PRO A 235 2.54 -25.20 1.19
CA PRO A 235 3.78 -25.18 1.96
C PRO A 235 3.93 -23.88 2.73
N VAL A 236 4.19 -24.00 4.03
CA VAL A 236 4.56 -22.88 4.87
C VAL A 236 6.06 -22.73 4.81
N THR A 237 6.53 -21.57 4.34
CA THR A 237 7.95 -21.26 4.42
C THR A 237 8.27 -20.84 5.85
N PRO A 238 9.24 -21.45 6.54
CA PRO A 238 9.65 -20.99 7.86
C PRO A 238 10.08 -19.53 7.80
N ARG A 239 9.66 -18.73 8.80
CA ARG A 239 10.23 -17.39 8.97
C ARG A 239 11.68 -17.57 9.40
N ALA A 240 12.63 -17.19 8.56
CA ALA A 240 14.00 -17.02 9.02
C ALA A 240 13.96 -15.96 10.12
N VAL A 241 14.35 -16.31 11.35
CA VAL A 241 14.56 -15.32 12.41
C VAL A 241 15.83 -14.58 12.03
N VAL A 242 15.67 -13.59 11.15
CA VAL A 242 16.69 -12.57 11.00
C VAL A 242 16.60 -11.76 12.30
N ARG A 243 17.46 -12.07 13.28
CA ARG A 243 17.81 -11.09 14.33
C ARG A 243 18.19 -9.85 13.56
N ALA A 244 17.36 -8.80 13.59
CA ALA A 244 17.54 -7.64 12.74
C ALA A 244 18.99 -7.13 12.83
N PRO A 245 19.83 -7.25 11.78
CA PRO A 245 20.55 -6.05 11.43
C PRO A 245 19.48 -5.10 10.92
N GLN A 246 19.50 -3.85 11.36
CA GLN A 246 18.75 -2.79 10.71
C GLN A 246 18.91 -2.99 9.20
N LEU A 247 17.82 -3.26 8.47
CA LEU A 247 17.83 -3.28 7.01
C LEU A 247 17.97 -1.83 6.53
N ARG A 248 19.11 -1.22 6.87
CA ARG A 248 19.69 -0.07 6.20
C ARG A 248 20.08 -0.57 4.81
N THR A 249 19.95 0.31 3.83
CA THR A 249 20.37 0.19 2.42
C THR A 249 19.38 -0.43 1.43
N ALA A 250 18.78 0.47 0.63
CA ALA A 250 18.20 0.18 -0.67
C ALA A 250 19.34 -0.01 -1.69
N THR A 251 19.26 -1.04 -2.53
CA THR A 251 20.12 -1.18 -3.70
C THR A 251 19.39 -0.54 -4.87
N VAL A 252 19.94 0.56 -5.40
CA VAL A 252 19.50 1.12 -6.68
C VAL A 252 20.15 0.29 -7.78
N ALA A 253 19.35 -0.36 -8.63
CA ALA A 253 19.85 -0.88 -9.90
C ALA A 253 19.81 0.25 -10.92
N HIS A 254 20.93 0.97 -11.06
CA HIS A 254 21.15 1.82 -12.22
C HIS A 254 21.46 0.90 -13.41
N SER A 255 20.50 0.78 -14.33
CA SER A 255 20.78 0.36 -15.70
C SER A 255 21.56 1.49 -16.37
N GLY A 256 22.89 1.38 -16.35
CA GLY A 256 23.76 2.29 -17.10
C GLY A 256 23.60 2.02 -18.59
N ALA A 257 22.91 2.92 -19.29
CA ALA A 257 23.15 3.13 -20.70
C ALA A 257 24.39 4.03 -20.83
N LYS A 258 25.46 3.51 -21.41
CA LYS A 258 26.54 4.31 -21.98
C LYS A 258 26.80 3.82 -23.40
N ALA A 259 26.66 4.79 -24.31
CA ALA A 259 27.27 4.97 -25.63
C ALA A 259 27.38 3.76 -26.55
#